data_AF-A0A945TMN4-F1
#
_entry.id   AF-A0A945TMN4-F1
#
_cell.length_a   1.000
_cell.length_b   1.000
_cell.length_c   1.000
_cell.angle_alpha   90.00
_cell.angle_beta   90.00
_cell.angle_gamma   90.00
#
_symmetry.space_group_name_H-M   'P 1'
#
loop_
_entity.id
_entity.type
_entity.pdbx_description
1 polymer ?
#
loop_
_entity_poly.entity_id
_entity_poly.type
_entity_poly.pdbx_seq_one_letter_code
_entity_poly.pdbx_strand_id
1 'polypeptide(L)' 'DLATPQPDDDEKLMFARAAEVKQLILPSQMGEAFKVMAFGKNIEQVLAGFKLRDRSSSL' A
#
# COMPACT_ATOMS: atom_id res chain seq x y z
N ASP A 1 9.39 -9.30 -1.42
CA ASP A 1 9.43 -10.58 -0.70
C ASP A 1 9.13 -10.35 0.79
N LEU A 2 7.92 -9.86 1.12
CA LEU A 2 7.59 -9.38 2.49
C LEU A 2 6.27 -9.96 3.03
N ALA A 3 5.68 -10.94 2.34
CA ALA A 3 4.39 -11.52 2.72
C ALA A 3 4.23 -13.00 2.29
N THR A 4 5.33 -13.69 1.98
CA THR A 4 5.31 -15.14 1.69
C THR A 4 5.25 -15.91 3.01
N PRO A 5 4.13 -16.59 3.33
CA PRO A 5 3.98 -17.32 4.58
C PRO A 5 5.07 -18.39 4.70
N GLN A 6 5.80 -18.40 5.82
CA GLN A 6 6.73 -19.47 6.15
C GLN A 6 6.02 -20.55 6.98
N PRO A 7 6.43 -21.82 6.87
CA PRO A 7 5.77 -22.94 7.53
C PRO A 7 5.82 -22.90 9.08
N ASP A 8 6.62 -22.01 9.66
CA ASP A 8 6.78 -21.77 11.10
C ASP A 8 6.12 -20.46 11.58
N ASP A 9 5.45 -19.71 10.70
CA ASP A 9 4.74 -18.50 11.08
C ASP A 9 3.53 -18.82 11.97
N ASP A 10 3.37 -18.10 13.09
CA ASP A 10 2.19 -18.19 13.95
C ASP A 10 0.94 -17.75 13.16
N GLU A 11 0.06 -18.70 12.86
CA GLU A 11 -1.17 -18.50 12.09
C GLU A 11 -2.00 -17.33 12.63
N LYS A 12 -2.06 -17.16 13.96
CA LYS A 12 -2.85 -16.08 14.57
C LYS A 12 -2.25 -14.71 14.27
N LEU A 13 -0.92 -14.60 14.30
CA LEU A 13 -0.23 -13.37 13.92
C LEU A 13 -0.38 -13.08 12.43
N MET A 14 -0.36 -14.12 11.59
CA MET A 14 -0.61 -13.96 10.16
C MET A 14 -2.02 -13.42 9.89
N PHE A 15 -3.06 -13.97 10.52
CA PHE A 15 -4.43 -13.49 10.36
C PHE A 15 -4.61 -12.05 10.82
N ALA A 16 -3.97 -11.67 11.94
CA ALA A 16 -4.02 -10.29 12.43
C ALA A 16 -3.41 -9.32 11.41
N ARG A 17 -2.21 -9.62 10.88
CA ARG A 17 -1.55 -8.80 9.85
C ARG A 17 -2.37 -8.72 8.57
N ALA A 18 -2.97 -9.84 8.14
CA ALA A 18 -3.83 -9.85 6.97
C ALA A 18 -5.07 -8.96 7.14
N ALA A 19 -5.64 -8.89 8.35
CA ALA A 19 -6.74 -8.00 8.66
C ALA A 19 -6.32 -6.52 8.60
N GLU A 20 -5.16 -6.18 9.15
CA GLU A 20 -4.58 -4.82 9.10
C GLU A 20 -4.33 -4.39 7.65
N VAL A 21 -3.73 -5.26 6.84
CA VAL A 21 -3.50 -4.99 5.41
C VAL A 21 -4.83 -4.76 4.68
N LYS A 22 -5.84 -5.60 4.92
CA LYS A 22 -7.18 -5.43 4.32
C LYS A 22 -7.79 -4.08 4.68
N GLN A 23 -7.67 -3.64 5.92
CA GLN A 23 -8.16 -2.33 6.34
C GLN A 23 -7.49 -1.19 5.57
N LEU A 24 -6.18 -1.29 5.35
CA LEU A 24 -5.41 -0.27 4.64
C LEU A 24 -5.70 -0.19 3.14
N ILE A 25 -5.93 -1.34 2.48
CA ILE A 25 -5.98 -1.40 1.00
C ILE A 25 -7.38 -1.55 0.41
N LEU A 26 -8.39 -2.02 1.17
CA LEU A 26 -9.71 -2.24 0.61
C LEU A 26 -10.40 -0.90 0.29
N PRO A 27 -11.03 -0.76 -0.89
CA PRO A 27 -11.73 0.47 -1.28
C PRO A 27 -12.82 0.87 -0.29
N SER A 28 -13.56 -0.12 0.23
CA SER A 28 -14.62 0.09 1.25
C SER A 28 -14.08 0.50 2.63
N GLN A 29 -12.77 0.54 2.81
CA GLN A 29 -12.09 0.96 4.03
C GLN A 29 -11.19 2.16 3.71
N MET A 30 -9.88 2.06 3.93
CA MET A 30 -8.97 3.17 3.72
C MET A 30 -8.46 3.28 2.28
N GLY A 31 -8.52 2.20 1.49
CA GLY A 31 -7.84 2.10 0.19
C GLY A 31 -8.31 3.11 -0.84
N GLU A 32 -9.57 3.55 -0.78
CA GLU A 32 -10.11 4.59 -1.64
C GLU A 32 -10.45 5.89 -0.89
N ALA A 33 -10.57 5.89 0.44
CA ALA A 33 -10.76 7.13 1.18
C ALA A 33 -9.43 7.91 1.32
N PHE A 34 -8.33 7.20 1.62
CA PHE A 34 -7.03 7.82 1.84
C PHE A 34 -6.30 8.08 0.51
N LYS A 35 -5.54 9.16 0.47
CA LYS A 35 -4.79 9.62 -0.71
C LYS A 35 -3.37 9.91 -0.29
N VAL A 36 -2.43 9.67 -1.20
CA VAL A 36 -1.02 9.94 -0.98
C VAL A 36 -0.58 10.94 -2.04
N MET A 37 0.16 11.95 -1.62
CA MET A 37 0.78 12.96 -2.48
C MET A 37 2.22 13.12 -2.05
N ALA A 38 3.12 13.32 -3.01
CA ALA A 38 4.54 13.52 -2.74
C ALA A 38 5.06 14.71 -3.55
N PHE A 39 5.99 15.45 -2.97
CA PHE A 39 6.74 16.52 -3.62
C PHE A 39 8.23 16.19 -3.54
N GLY A 40 8.92 16.31 -4.67
CA GLY A 40 10.35 16.05 -4.77
C GLY A 40 11.11 17.27 -5.26
N LYS A 41 12.39 17.40 -4.88
CA LYS A 41 13.33 18.39 -5.42
C LYS A 41 14.47 17.67 -6.11
N ASN A 42 14.74 18.02 -7.37
CA ASN A 42 15.78 17.41 -8.19
C ASN A 42 15.65 15.88 -8.29
N ILE A 43 14.42 15.37 -8.30
CA ILE A 43 14.12 13.95 -8.53
C ILE A 43 13.57 13.82 -9.93
N GLU A 44 14.34 13.20 -10.82
CA GLU A 44 13.95 13.00 -12.22
C GLU A 44 13.16 11.70 -12.44
N GLN A 45 13.24 10.77 -11.47
CA GLN A 45 12.66 9.44 -11.56
C GLN A 45 11.29 9.38 -10.90
N VAL A 46 10.35 8.67 -11.52
CA VAL A 46 9.02 8.43 -10.93
C VAL A 46 9.16 7.55 -9.68
N LEU A 47 8.56 7.99 -8.57
CA LEU A 47 8.52 7.21 -7.33
C LEU A 47 7.72 5.92 -7.55
N ALA A 48 8.25 4.78 -7.09
CA ALA A 48 7.67 3.46 -7.37
C ALA A 48 6.18 3.34 -6.96
N GLY A 49 5.78 3.93 -5.83
CA GLY A 49 4.40 3.93 -5.33
C GLY A 49 3.40 4.74 -6.17
N PHE A 50 3.87 5.56 -7.11
CA PHE A 50 3.06 6.38 -8.01
C PHE A 50 3.07 5.88 -9.46
N LYS A 51 3.83 4.82 -9.77
CA LYS A 51 3.94 4.31 -11.15
C LYS A 51 2.62 3.78 -11.70
N LEU A 52 1.74 3.28 -10.83
CA LEU A 52 0.47 2.68 -11.21
C LEU A 52 -0.69 3.55 -10.72
N ARG A 53 -1.57 3.97 -11.63
CA ARG A 53 -2.78 4.76 -11.35
C ARG A 53 -2.49 6.10 -10.65
N ASP A 54 -1.45 6.80 -11.10
CA ASP A 54 -1.25 8.21 -10.73
C ASP A 54 -2.49 9.05 -11.07
N ARG A 55 -2.89 9.92 -10.15
CA ARG A 55 -4.09 10.78 -10.26
C ARG A 55 -3.74 12.26 -10.29
N SER A 56 -2.48 12.62 -10.54
CA SER A 56 -2.05 14.02 -10.59
C SER A 56 -2.78 14.84 -11.66
N SER A 57 -3.21 14.20 -12.75
CA SER A 57 -3.95 14.85 -13.83
C SER A 57 -5.38 15.25 -13.48
N SER A 58 -5.92 14.76 -12.36
CA SER A 58 -7.27 15.07 -11.87
C SER A 58 -7.28 15.94 -10.62
N LEU A 59 -6.10 16.45 -10.22
CA LEU A 59 -5.97 17.42 -9.15
C LEU A 59 -6.56 18.77 -9.54
#